data_AF-A0A8J3NWB1-F1
#
_entry.id   AF-A0A8J3NWB1-F1
#
_cell.length_a   1.000
_cell.length_b   1.000
_cell.length_c   1.000
_cell.angle_alpha   90.00
_cell.angle_beta   90.00
_cell.angle_gamma   90.00
#
_symmetry.space_group_name_H-M   'P 1'
#
loop_
_entity.id
_entity.type
_entity.pdbx_description
1 polymer ?
#
loop_
_entity_poly.entity_id
_entity_poly.type
_entity_poly.pdbx_seq_one_letter_code
_entity_poly.pdbx_strand_id
1 'polypeptide(L)'
;MRTYTEQWTLIDFACADDEVERLGDQLAAALAAGPWYADYAVANARHVVFAGRRFVIRLGDQNQNDQVRAYAESVGVPTAQLDWPT
;
A
#
# COMPACT_ATOMS: atom_id res chain seq x y z
N MET A 1 21.20 -12.96 10.55
CA MET A 1 19.74 -12.79 10.44
C MET A 1 19.37 -11.55 11.23
N ARG A 2 18.90 -10.48 10.59
CA ARG A 2 18.42 -9.30 11.33
C ARG A 2 17.04 -9.66 11.88
N THR A 3 16.95 -9.82 13.20
CA THR A 3 15.68 -9.88 13.93
C THR A 3 15.13 -8.46 13.98
N TYR A 4 14.18 -8.17 13.09
CA TYR A 4 13.37 -6.97 13.19
C TYR A 4 12.47 -7.13 14.42
N THR A 5 12.49 -6.17 15.33
CA THR A 5 11.56 -6.12 16.45
C THR A 5 10.13 -6.05 15.91
N GLU A 6 9.16 -6.64 16.60
CA GLU A 6 7.73 -6.64 16.25
C GLU A 6 7.07 -5.23 16.30
N GLN A 7 7.88 -4.17 16.28
CA GLN A 7 7.41 -2.79 16.31
C GLN A 7 7.21 -2.25 14.90
N TRP A 8 5.98 -1.87 14.63
CA TRP A 8 5.57 -1.21 13.40
C TRP A 8 5.38 0.28 13.63
N THR A 9 5.78 1.08 12.66
CA THR A 9 5.56 2.52 12.66
C THR A 9 4.55 2.84 11.56
N LEU A 10 3.40 3.40 11.96
CA LEU A 10 2.43 3.99 11.05
C LEU A 10 2.65 5.50 11.04
N ILE A 11 2.70 6.09 9.85
CA ILE A 11 2.65 7.53 9.66
C ILE A 11 1.38 7.80 8.86
N ASP A 12 0.46 8.55 9.45
CA ASP A 12 -0.80 8.91 8.81
C ASP A 12 -0.84 10.43 8.56
N PHE A 13 -1.30 10.80 7.36
CA PHE A 13 -1.47 12.18 6.95
C PHE A 13 -2.53 12.26 5.84
N ALA A 14 -3.18 13.42 5.71
CA ALA A 14 -4.20 13.65 4.70
C ALA A 14 -3.71 14.61 3.61
N CYS A 15 -4.27 14.47 2.42
CA CYS A 15 -4.16 15.42 1.31
C CYS A 15 -5.55 15.77 0.78
N ALA A 16 -5.63 16.75 -0.12
CA ALA A 16 -6.86 17.01 -0.87
C ALA A 16 -7.13 15.88 -1.89
N ASP A 17 -8.41 15.60 -2.14
CA ASP A 17 -8.84 14.50 -3.03
C ASP A 17 -8.35 14.68 -4.48
N ASP A 18 -8.19 15.93 -4.94
CA ASP A 18 -7.69 16.26 -6.27
C ASP A 18 -6.19 16.00 -6.45
N GLU A 19 -5.46 15.75 -5.36
CA GLU A 19 -4.03 15.45 -5.34
C GLU A 19 -3.73 13.94 -5.34
N VAL A 20 -4.76 13.10 -5.38
CA VAL A 20 -4.68 11.64 -5.20
C VAL A 20 -3.66 10.97 -6.13
N GLU A 21 -3.66 11.29 -7.42
CA GLU A 21 -2.74 10.70 -8.40
C GLU A 21 -1.30 11.20 -8.17
N ARG A 22 -1.13 12.50 -7.94
CA ARG A 22 0.20 13.09 -7.69
C ARG A 22 0.82 12.54 -6.42
N LEU A 23 0.03 12.38 -5.36
CA LEU A 23 0.49 11.76 -4.12
C LEU A 23 0.98 10.33 -4.37
N GLY A 24 0.19 9.53 -5.10
CA GLY A 24 0.57 8.16 -5.46
C GLY A 24 1.90 8.06 -6.20
N ASP A 25 2.10 8.90 -7.22
CA ASP A 25 3.33 8.91 -8.00
C ASP A 25 4.53 9.38 -7.17
N GLN A 26 4.36 10.38 -6.31
CA GLN A 26 5.42 10.86 -5.42
C GLN A 26 5.81 9.81 -4.37
N LEU A 27 4.82 9.11 -3.79
CA LEU A 27 5.08 8.00 -2.88
C LEU A 27 5.82 6.88 -3.60
N ALA A 28 5.36 6.46 -4.79
CA ALA A 28 6.03 5.41 -5.55
C ALA A 28 7.50 5.76 -5.86
N ALA A 29 7.81 7.04 -6.12
CA ALA A 29 9.17 7.51 -6.35
C ALA A 29 10.01 7.64 -5.06
N ALA A 30 9.40 8.01 -3.94
CA ALA A 30 10.10 8.28 -2.69
C ALA A 30 10.33 7.03 -1.83
N LEU A 31 9.44 6.04 -1.92
CA LEU A 31 9.59 4.79 -1.18
C LEU A 31 10.81 4.01 -1.71
N ALA A 32 11.71 3.63 -0.80
CA ALA A 32 12.75 2.66 -1.08
C ALA A 32 12.18 1.23 -1.17
N ALA A 33 12.87 0.35 -1.88
CA ALA A 33 12.45 -1.04 -1.98
C ALA A 33 12.50 -1.74 -0.61
N GLY A 34 11.44 -2.48 -0.28
CA GLY A 34 11.37 -3.25 0.96
C GLY A 34 9.96 -3.72 1.32
N PRO A 35 9.82 -4.33 2.51
CA PRO A 35 8.58 -4.94 2.99
C PRO A 35 7.60 -3.90 3.56
N TRP A 36 7.32 -2.85 2.81
CA TRP A 36 6.48 -1.74 3.25
C TRP A 36 5.76 -1.10 2.06
N TYR A 37 4.61 -0.52 2.37
CA TYR A 37 3.71 0.11 1.43
C TYR A 37 3.07 1.32 2.09
N ALA A 38 2.50 2.19 1.27
CA ALA A 38 1.54 3.20 1.71
C ALA A 38 0.19 2.87 1.07
N ASP A 39 -0.90 3.21 1.74
CA ASP A 39 -2.22 3.11 1.16
C ASP A 39 -3.11 4.28 1.59
N TYR A 40 -4.09 4.58 0.75
CA TYR A 40 -5.09 5.61 1.01
C TYR A 40 -6.36 5.29 0.22
N ALA A 41 -7.49 5.81 0.66
CA ALA A 41 -8.78 5.63 -0.01
C ALA A 41 -9.34 6.98 -0.45
N VAL A 42 -9.87 7.03 -1.67
CA VAL A 42 -10.60 8.19 -2.21
C VAL A 42 -11.83 7.67 -2.95
N ALA A 43 -12.99 8.27 -2.66
CA ALA A 43 -14.27 7.87 -3.20
C ALA A 43 -14.51 6.34 -3.09
N ASN A 44 -14.57 5.64 -4.24
CA ASN A 44 -14.86 4.20 -4.32
C ASN A 44 -13.62 3.36 -4.67
N ALA A 45 -12.43 3.87 -4.39
CA ALA A 45 -11.18 3.18 -4.67
C ALA A 45 -10.17 3.29 -3.52
N ARG A 46 -9.36 2.25 -3.37
CA ARG A 46 -8.17 2.23 -2.54
C ARG A 46 -6.94 2.23 -3.42
N HIS A 47 -5.97 3.06 -3.07
CA HIS A 47 -4.67 3.10 -3.72
C HIS A 47 -3.68 2.41 -2.81
N VAL A 48 -2.88 1.50 -3.37
CA VAL A 48 -1.79 0.82 -2.65
C VAL A 48 -0.50 1.07 -3.41
N VAL A 49 0.49 1.63 -2.71
CA VAL A 49 1.72 2.14 -3.30
C VAL A 49 2.92 1.45 -2.69
N PHE A 50 3.75 0.89 -3.55
CA PHE A 50 5.05 0.29 -3.26
C PHE A 50 6.13 1.12 -3.97
N ALA A 51 7.40 0.85 -3.64
CA ALA A 51 8.52 1.42 -4.39
C ALA A 51 8.39 1.13 -5.90
N GLY A 52 8.29 2.20 -6.69
CA GLY A 52 8.18 2.17 -8.15
C GLY A 52 6.88 1.58 -8.71
N ARG A 53 5.87 1.28 -7.88
CA ARG A 53 4.63 0.64 -8.34
C ARG A 53 3.41 1.08 -7.55
N ARG A 54 2.32 1.37 -8.27
CA ARG A 54 1.01 1.68 -7.69
C ARG A 54 -0.06 0.73 -8.19
N PHE A 55 -1.06 0.51 -7.35
CA PHE A 55 -2.29 -0.20 -7.67
C PHE A 55 -3.48 0.66 -7.25
N VAL A 56 -4.54 0.59 -8.04
CA VAL A 56 -5.84 1.19 -7.71
C VAL A 56 -6.85 0.05 -7.69
N ILE A 57 -7.47 -0.15 -6.53
CA ILE A 57 -8.40 -1.23 -6.24
C ILE A 57 -9.78 -0.62 -6.09
N ARG A 58 -10.75 -1.05 -6.90
CA ARG A 58 -12.15 -0.68 -6.66
C ARG A 58 -12.63 -1.34 -5.37
N LEU A 59 -13.32 -0.61 -4.50
CA LEU A 59 -13.88 -1.20 -3.28
C LEU A 59 -14.80 -2.40 -3.62
N GLY A 60 -14.56 -3.54 -2.97
CA GLY A 60 -15.27 -4.79 -3.20
C GLY A 60 -14.77 -5.63 -4.39
N ASP A 61 -13.74 -5.20 -5.12
CA ASP A 61 -13.13 -6.02 -6.17
C ASP A 61 -12.11 -7.01 -5.58
N GLN A 62 -12.59 -8.22 -5.29
CA GLN A 62 -11.79 -9.27 -4.67
C GLN A 62 -10.59 -9.70 -5.53
N ASN A 63 -10.73 -9.73 -6.86
CA ASN A 63 -9.65 -10.16 -7.75
C ASN A 63 -8.49 -9.16 -7.73
N GLN A 64 -8.81 -7.86 -7.72
CA GLN A 64 -7.80 -6.81 -7.58
C GLN A 64 -7.14 -6.87 -6.21
N ASN A 65 -7.93 -7.05 -5.14
CA ASN A 65 -7.40 -7.23 -3.78
C ASN A 65 -6.41 -8.40 -3.69
N ASP A 66 -6.77 -9.57 -4.24
CA ASP A 66 -5.93 -10.78 -4.21
C ASP A 66 -4.63 -10.57 -5.00
N GLN A 67 -4.70 -9.88 -6.14
CA GLN A 67 -3.52 -9.54 -6.94
C GLN A 67 -2.55 -8.63 -6.17
N VAL A 68 -3.07 -7.61 -5.48
CA VAL A 68 -2.24 -6.68 -4.71
C VAL A 68 -1.68 -7.36 -3.46
N ARG A 69 -2.44 -8.23 -2.79
CA ARG A 69 -1.97 -9.06 -1.67
C ARG A 69 -0.81 -9.95 -2.11
N ALA A 70 -0.95 -10.66 -3.22
CA ALA A 70 0.12 -11.50 -3.77
C ALA A 70 1.38 -10.68 -4.09
N TYR A 71 1.22 -9.46 -4.61
CA TYR A 71 2.36 -8.57 -4.81
C TYR A 71 3.00 -8.13 -3.49
N ALA A 72 2.20 -7.75 -2.50
CA ALA A 72 2.68 -7.33 -1.18
C ALA A 72 3.51 -8.44 -0.51
N GLU A 73 3.01 -9.68 -0.56
CA GLU A 73 3.74 -10.86 -0.07
C GLU A 73 5.06 -11.06 -0.85
N SER A 74 5.05 -10.88 -2.17
CA SER A 74 6.25 -11.03 -3.01
C SER A 74 7.36 -10.02 -2.69
N VAL A 75 7.02 -8.84 -2.15
CA VAL A 75 7.99 -7.83 -1.70
C VAL A 75 8.31 -7.95 -0.20
N GLY A 76 7.76 -8.97 0.46
CA GLY A 76 8.07 -9.32 1.85
C GLY A 76 7.23 -8.61 2.90
N VAL A 77 6.14 -7.94 2.52
CA VAL A 77 5.20 -7.38 3.51
C VAL A 77 4.64 -8.53 4.35
N PRO A 78 4.74 -8.48 5.69
CA PRO A 78 4.22 -9.54 6.53
C PRO A 78 2.71 -9.67 6.41
N THR A 79 2.23 -10.91 6.34
CA THR A 79 0.80 -11.23 6.17
C THR A 79 -0.09 -10.59 7.23
N ALA A 80 0.41 -10.42 8.46
CA ALA A 80 -0.30 -9.76 9.55
C ALA A 80 -0.62 -8.27 9.26
N GLN A 81 0.09 -7.62 8.33
CA GLN A 81 -0.17 -6.25 7.87
C GLN A 81 -1.10 -6.19 6.65
N LEU A 82 -1.49 -7.34 6.11
CA LEU A 82 -2.41 -7.45 4.99
C LEU A 82 -3.80 -7.83 5.51
N ASP A 83 -4.23 -7.28 6.65
CA ASP A 83 -5.56 -7.49 7.24
C ASP A 83 -6.66 -6.66 6.55
N TRP A 84 -6.47 -6.42 5.24
CA TRP A 84 -7.38 -5.63 4.43
C TRP A 84 -8.76 -6.29 4.33
N PRO A 85 -9.84 -5.51 4.45
CA PRO A 85 -11.18 -6.02 4.23
C PRO A 85 -11.32 -6.54 2.80
N THR A 86 -11.75 -7.80 2.68
CA THR A 86 -12.17 -8.46 1.44
C THR A 86 -13.53 -7.92 1.00
#